data_AF-A0A7J8UVU0-F1
#
_entry.id   AF-A0A7J8UVU0-F1
#
_cell.length_a   1.000
_cell.length_b   1.000
_cell.length_c   1.000
_cell.angle_alpha   90.00
_cell.angle_beta   90.00
_cell.angle_gamma   90.00
#
_symmetry.space_group_name_H-M   'P 1'
#
loop_
_entity.id
_entity.type
_entity.pdbx_description
1 polymer ?
#
loop_
_entity_poly.entity_id
_entity_poly.type
_entity_poly.pdbx_seq_one_letter_code
_entity_poly.pdbx_strand_id
1 'polypeptide(L)' 'MFIHRLLFASIFIVCCLTTLTNGATLPNGEVEALRSIGKTLGKTDWNFNINPCDQGDT' A
#
# COMPACT_ATOMS: atom_id res chain seq x y z
N MET A 1 14.01 12.21 34.37
CA MET A 1 13.24 10.96 34.18
C MET A 1 11.96 11.14 33.37
N PHE A 2 11.19 12.22 33.57
CA PHE A 2 9.94 12.48 32.82
C PHE A 2 10.15 12.70 31.30
N ILE A 3 11.15 13.51 30.92
CA ILE A 3 11.46 13.80 29.51
C ILE A 3 11.85 12.54 28.74
N HIS A 4 12.64 11.65 29.34
CA HIS A 4 12.98 10.36 28.73
C HIS A 4 11.75 9.48 28.45
N ARG A 5 10.74 9.49 29.34
CA ARG A 5 9.50 8.74 29.13
C ARG A 5 8.69 9.32 27.95
N LEU A 6 8.66 10.65 27.83
CA LEU A 6 7.99 11.33 26.71
C LEU A 6 8.69 11.05 25.37
N LEU A 7 10.03 11.09 25.34
CA LEU A 7 10.80 10.77 24.15
C LEU A 7 10.59 9.32 23.70
N PHE A 8 10.59 8.38 24.65
CA PHE A 8 10.36 6.96 24.36
C PHE A 8 8.95 6.70 23.82
N ALA A 9 7.94 7.33 24.42
CA ALA A 9 6.56 7.25 23.94
C ALA A 9 6.41 7.87 22.54
N SER A 10 7.06 9.00 22.27
CA SER A 10 7.03 9.66 20.97
C SER A 10 7.65 8.79 19.88
N ILE A 11 8.81 8.18 20.14
CA ILE A 11 9.49 7.29 19.18
C ILE A 11 8.61 6.06 18.90
N PHE A 12 8.05 5.47 19.95
CA PHE A 12 7.16 4.31 19.82
C PHE A 12 5.93 4.62 18.95
N ILE A 13 5.28 5.75 19.17
CA ILE A 13 4.12 6.19 18.37
C ILE A 13 4.49 6.38 16.90
N VAL A 14 5.62 7.03 16.61
CA VAL A 14 6.09 7.24 15.23
C VAL A 14 6.38 5.90 14.53
N CYS A 15 7.05 4.97 15.21
CA CYS A 15 7.32 3.63 14.67
C CYS A 15 6.02 2.84 14.37
N CYS A 16 5.03 2.91 15.24
CA CYS A 16 3.74 2.24 15.01
C CYS A 16 2.96 2.85 13.84
N LEU A 17 3.08 4.15 13.58
CA LEU A 17 2.40 4.81 12.46
C LEU A 17 2.98 4.39 11.11
N THR A 18 4.29 4.11 11.03
CA THR A 18 4.92 3.67 9.78
C THR A 18 4.51 2.28 9.31
N THR A 19 3.94 1.44 10.19
CA THR A 19 3.48 0.10 9.84
C THR A 19 2.04 0.04 9.31
N LEU A 20 1.29 1.15 9.38
CA LEU A 20 -0.09 1.23 8.91
C LEU A 20 -0.13 1.71 7.44
N THR A 21 0.32 0.86 6.52
CA THR A 21 0.04 1.05 5.09
C THR A 21 -1.18 0.20 4.72
N ASN A 22 -2.27 0.84 4.31
CA ASN A 22 -3.46 0.13 3.84
C ASN A 22 -3.51 0.25 2.33
N GLY A 23 -3.33 -0.87 1.62
CA GLY A 23 -3.52 -0.91 0.17
C GLY A 23 -4.94 -0.53 -0.21
N ALA A 24 -5.10 0.37 -1.18
CA ALA A 24 -6.41 0.65 -1.77
C ALA A 24 -6.76 -0.47 -2.75
N THR A 25 -7.97 -1.03 -2.64
CA THR A 25 -8.51 -1.96 -3.64
C THR A 25 -9.19 -1.15 -4.74
N LEU A 26 -8.86 -1.43 -5.99
CA LEU A 26 -9.48 -0.74 -7.13
C LEU A 26 -10.96 -1.16 -7.26
N PRO A 27 -11.89 -0.20 -7.44
CA PRO A 27 -13.25 -0.50 -7.87
C PRO A 27 -13.28 -1.19 -9.24
N ASN A 28 -14.32 -2.00 -9.48
CA ASN A 28 -14.44 -2.77 -10.74
C ASN A 28 -14.38 -1.89 -12.01
N GLY A 29 -14.97 -0.69 -11.97
CA GLY A 29 -14.93 0.25 -13.10
C GLY A 29 -13.51 0.74 -13.43
N GLU A 30 -12.65 0.94 -12.42
CA GLU A 30 -11.25 1.32 -12.64
C GLU A 30 -10.46 0.15 -13.24
N VAL A 31 -10.71 -1.08 -12.77
CA VAL A 31 -10.10 -2.29 -13.32
C VAL A 31 -10.45 -2.46 -14.81
N GLU A 32 -11.71 -2.21 -15.18
CA GLU A 32 -12.16 -2.28 -16.58
C GLU A 32 -11.51 -1.20 -17.45
N ALA A 33 -11.43 0.04 -16.95
CA ALA A 33 -10.76 1.13 -17.63
C ALA A 33 -9.27 0.81 -17.88
N LEU A 34 -8.57 0.32 -16.85
CA LEU A 34 -7.17 -0.09 -16.95
C LEU A 34 -6.98 -1.27 -17.90
N ARG A 35 -7.91 -2.23 -17.94
CA ARG A 35 -7.89 -3.34 -18.91
C ARG A 35 -8.03 -2.82 -20.36
N SER A 36 -8.87 -1.82 -20.58
CA SER A 36 -9.03 -1.17 -21.90
C SER A 36 -7.74 -0.45 -22.34
N ILE A 37 -7.13 0.29 -21.41
CA ILE A 37 -5.83 0.95 -21.63
C ILE A 37 -4.75 -0.09 -21.92
N GLY A 38 -4.68 -1.16 -21.14
CA GLY A 38 -3.74 -2.26 -21.34
C GLY A 38 -3.87 -2.88 -22.74
N LYS A 39 -5.09 -3.16 -23.21
CA LYS A 39 -5.34 -3.63 -24.59
C LYS A 39 -4.81 -2.65 -25.64
N THR A 40 -5.06 -1.35 -25.46
CA THR A 40 -4.60 -0.30 -26.37
C THR A 40 -3.07 -0.26 -26.45
N LEU A 41 -2.40 -0.51 -25.32
CA LEU A 41 -0.94 -0.52 -25.20
C LEU A 41 -0.30 -1.89 -25.50
N GLY A 42 -1.09 -2.92 -25.84
CA GLY A 42 -0.60 -4.29 -26.01
C GLY A 42 -0.20 -5.00 -24.69
N LYS A 43 -0.52 -4.42 -23.53
CA LYS A 43 -0.32 -4.95 -22.18
C LYS A 43 -1.58 -5.67 -21.67
N THR A 44 -1.80 -6.87 -22.18
CA THR A 44 -3.01 -7.66 -21.87
C THR A 44 -2.85 -8.62 -20.70
N ASP A 45 -1.63 -8.74 -20.17
CA ASP A 45 -1.18 -9.69 -19.15
C ASP A 45 -1.13 -9.09 -17.73
N TRP A 46 -1.60 -7.85 -17.55
CA TRP A 46 -1.66 -7.22 -16.22
C TRP A 46 -2.60 -7.98 -15.26
N ASN A 47 -2.06 -8.36 -14.10
CA ASN A 47 -2.81 -8.99 -13.03
C ASN A 47 -3.29 -7.94 -12.02
N PHE A 48 -4.59 -7.65 -12.02
CA PHE A 48 -5.23 -6.69 -11.10
C PHE A 48 -5.64 -7.30 -9.75
N ASN A 49 -5.43 -8.62 -9.58
CA ASN A 49 -5.76 -9.34 -8.36
C ASN A 49 -4.55 -9.49 -7.41
N ILE A 50 -3.46 -8.78 -7.68
CA ILE A 50 -2.30 -8.74 -6.80
C ILE A 50 -2.55 -7.75 -5.65
N ASN A 51 -2.24 -8.15 -4.43
CA ASN A 51 -2.10 -7.20 -3.34
C ASN A 51 -0.66 -6.67 -3.34
N PRO A 52 -0.43 -5.37 -3.62
CA PRO A 52 0.92 -4.81 -3.65
C PRO A 52 1.61 -4.82 -2.29
N CYS A 53 0.86 -4.98 -1.20
CA CYS A 53 1.39 -5.08 0.16
C CYS A 53 1.91 -6.49 0.51
N ASP A 54 1.65 -7.51 -0.31
CA ASP A 54 2.14 -8.88 -0.04
C ASP A 54 3.64 -9.06 -0.38
N GLN A 55 4.26 -8.10 -1.09
CA GLN A 55 5.67 -8.20 -1.52
C GLN A 55 6.68 -7.40 -0.68
N GLY A 56 6.25 -6.78 0.41
CA GLY A 56 7.15 -6.05 1.30
C GLY A 56 7.54 -6.88 2.50
N ASP A 57 8.44 -7.85 2.37
CA ASP A 57 9.16 -8.52 3.46
C ASP A 57 10.33 -9.39 2.94
N THR A 58 11.50 -8.77 2.70
CA THR A 58 12.83 -9.41 2.82
C THR A 58 13.85 -8.40 3.31
#